data_AF-A0A1Y4M252-F1
#
_entry.id   AF-A0A1Y4M252-F1
#
_cell.length_a   1.000
_cell.length_b   1.000
_cell.length_c   1.000
_cell.angle_alpha   90.00
_cell.angle_beta   90.00
_cell.angle_gamma   90.00
#
_symmetry.space_group_name_H-M   'P 1'
#
loop_
_entity.id
_entity.type
_entity.pdbx_description
1 polymer ?
#
loop_
_entity_poly.entity_id
_entity_poly.type
_entity_poly.pdbx_seq_one_letter_code
_entity_poly.pdbx_strand_id
1 'polypeptide(L)'
;MSRPGTMLYFDTRPCLKRLTNEQKGQLFEAILDYGEFSVVPDFGDDMALSIAWDFIQPKIDRDNERYEAQVLQKRYAVVVRECKRNGQTAPPFEVWKQNPQQAPGDTETHHPLSGDDGCYPTTTSTPTTTPTTTPTSKATATWPPPGDFNSRRNAWLDALEGIGDNGPYQPITADERRGAL
;
A
#
# COMPACT_ATOMS: atom_id res chain seq x y z
N MET A 1 14.14 1.19 3.47
CA MET A 1 13.03 0.54 2.75
C MET A 1 11.77 1.06 3.40
N SER A 2 10.96 1.80 2.64
CA SER A 2 9.62 2.20 3.09
C SER A 2 8.73 0.97 3.16
N ARG A 3 7.73 1.01 4.04
CA ARG A 3 6.73 -0.04 4.14
C ARG A 3 5.82 0.05 2.91
N PRO A 4 5.53 -1.06 2.21
CA PRO A 4 4.76 -1.02 0.97
C PRO A 4 3.25 -0.77 1.20
N GLY A 5 2.76 -0.92 2.43
CA GLY A 5 1.37 -0.70 2.78
C GLY A 5 1.06 -1.15 4.21
N THR A 6 -0.22 -1.00 4.60
CA THR A 6 -0.75 -1.36 5.92
C THR A 6 -1.78 -2.49 5.81
N MET A 7 -1.73 -3.44 6.75
CA MET A 7 -2.70 -4.54 6.82
C MET A 7 -3.89 -4.19 7.73
N LEU A 8 -5.11 -4.31 7.19
CA LEU A 8 -6.34 -4.24 7.98
C LEU A 8 -6.87 -5.64 8.32
N TYR A 9 -7.29 -5.80 9.57
CA TYR A 9 -7.73 -7.08 10.12
C TYR A 9 -9.25 -7.15 10.21
N PHE A 10 -9.84 -8.33 10.05
CA PHE A 10 -11.30 -8.49 10.05
C PHE A 10 -12.00 -8.05 11.34
N ASP A 11 -11.28 -8.00 12.45
CA ASP A 11 -11.79 -7.53 13.73
C ASP A 11 -11.96 -6.01 13.81
N THR A 12 -11.47 -5.23 12.84
CA THR A 12 -11.81 -3.80 12.68
C THR A 12 -13.13 -3.61 11.94
N ARG A 13 -13.68 -4.64 11.30
CA ARG A 13 -14.94 -4.55 10.55
C ARG A 13 -16.13 -4.04 11.38
N PRO A 14 -16.30 -4.40 12.66
CA PRO A 14 -17.37 -3.85 13.49
C PRO A 14 -17.29 -2.34 13.72
N CYS A 15 -16.09 -1.76 13.88
CA CYS A 15 -15.96 -0.30 14.02
C CYS A 15 -16.27 0.40 12.69
N LEU A 16 -15.76 -0.14 11.58
CA LEU A 16 -16.02 0.40 10.24
C LEU A 16 -17.50 0.40 9.86
N LYS A 17 -18.28 -0.60 10.29
CA LYS A 17 -19.73 -0.66 10.02
C LYS A 17 -20.54 0.48 10.64
N ARG A 18 -20.03 1.11 11.69
CA ARG A 18 -20.72 2.20 12.41
C ARG A 18 -20.47 3.57 11.79
N LEU A 19 -19.51 3.66 10.88
CA LEU A 19 -19.10 4.89 10.21
C LEU A 19 -19.90 5.11 8.92
N THR A 20 -20.13 6.37 8.58
CA THR A 20 -20.61 6.77 7.24
C THR A 20 -19.54 6.51 6.19
N ASN A 21 -19.89 6.62 4.91
CA ASN A 21 -18.92 6.38 3.84
C ASN A 21 -17.83 7.46 3.81
N GLU A 22 -18.20 8.70 4.11
CA GLU A 22 -17.29 9.85 4.23
C GLU A 22 -16.29 9.63 5.37
N GLN A 23 -16.78 9.20 6.54
CA GLN A 23 -15.95 8.87 7.70
C GLN A 23 -14.99 7.71 7.39
N LYS A 24 -15.45 6.66 6.69
CA LYS A 24 -14.55 5.57 6.27
C LYS A 24 -13.44 6.06 5.36
N GLY A 25 -13.76 6.95 4.41
CA GLY A 25 -12.76 7.58 3.54
C GLY A 25 -11.71 8.32 4.35
N GLN A 26 -12.14 9.21 5.25
CA GLN A 26 -11.25 9.96 6.14
C GLN A 26 -10.37 9.04 7.01
N LEU A 27 -10.95 7.97 7.54
CA LEU A 27 -10.22 6.99 8.33
C LEU A 27 -9.18 6.22 7.49
N PHE A 28 -9.50 5.84 6.26
CA PHE A 28 -8.55 5.14 5.40
C PHE A 28 -7.38 6.03 5.00
N GLU A 29 -7.62 7.30 4.71
CA GLU A 29 -6.53 8.26 4.46
C GLU A 29 -5.62 8.38 5.68
N ALA A 30 -6.21 8.58 6.87
CA ALA A 30 -5.46 8.61 8.13
C ALA A 30 -4.64 7.34 8.39
N ILE A 31 -5.16 6.16 8.05
CA ILE A 31 -4.45 4.88 8.17
C ILE A 31 -3.24 4.82 7.24
N LEU A 32 -3.35 5.33 6.01
CA LEU A 32 -2.26 5.34 5.04
C LEU A 32 -1.19 6.35 5.45
N ASP A 33 -1.59 7.57 5.82
CA ASP A 33 -0.68 8.62 6.27
C ASP A 33 0.10 8.20 7.52
N TYR A 34 -0.57 7.54 8.48
CA TYR A 34 0.09 6.99 9.65
C TYR A 34 1.02 5.83 9.29
N GLY A 35 0.59 4.92 8.41
CA GLY A 35 1.41 3.77 8.00
C GLY A 35 2.69 4.16 7.27
N GLU A 36 2.60 5.17 6.41
CA GLU A 36 3.71 5.64 5.55
C GLU A 36 4.59 6.68 6.25
N PHE A 37 3.99 7.69 6.87
CA PHE A 37 4.69 8.85 7.43
C PHE A 37 4.70 8.90 8.96
N SER A 38 4.01 7.97 9.63
CA SER A 38 3.84 7.98 11.11
C SER A 38 3.19 9.27 11.62
N VAL A 39 2.33 9.89 10.81
CA VAL A 39 1.56 11.09 11.17
C VAL A 39 0.30 10.65 11.92
N VAL A 40 0.21 11.01 13.21
CA VAL A 40 -0.98 10.72 14.02
C VAL A 40 -2.14 11.60 13.53
N PRO A 41 -3.29 11.00 13.18
CA PRO A 41 -4.42 11.76 12.68
C PRO A 41 -5.09 12.59 13.78
N ASP A 42 -5.61 13.75 13.38
CA ASP A 42 -6.48 14.59 14.20
C ASP A 42 -7.88 14.62 13.57
N PHE A 43 -8.86 14.04 14.26
CA PHE A 43 -10.24 13.94 13.82
C PHE A 43 -11.14 15.05 14.38
N GLY A 44 -10.59 16.00 15.13
CA GLY A 44 -11.36 17.07 15.77
C GLY A 44 -12.49 16.53 16.65
N ASP A 45 -13.72 16.99 16.40
CA ASP A 45 -14.90 16.62 17.19
C ASP A 45 -15.58 15.31 16.73
N ASP A 46 -15.05 14.61 15.72
CA ASP A 46 -15.62 13.34 15.26
C ASP A 46 -15.20 12.17 16.17
N MET A 47 -15.95 12.02 17.25
CA MET A 47 -15.78 10.95 18.24
C MET A 47 -15.82 9.55 17.62
N ALA A 48 -16.58 9.33 16.55
CA ALA A 48 -16.69 8.01 15.94
C ALA A 48 -15.38 7.60 15.25
N LEU A 49 -14.71 8.56 14.59
CA LEU A 49 -13.40 8.37 14.00
C LEU A 49 -12.31 8.17 15.04
N SER A 50 -12.29 9.00 16.10
CA SER A 50 -11.33 8.85 17.20
C SER A 50 -11.41 7.46 17.85
N ILE A 51 -12.63 7.01 18.15
CA ILE A 51 -12.84 5.67 18.72
C ILE A 51 -12.41 4.57 17.74
N ALA A 52 -12.74 4.69 16.45
CA ALA A 52 -12.32 3.72 15.45
C ALA A 52 -10.80 3.64 15.33
N TRP A 53 -10.13 4.79 15.39
CA TRP A 53 -8.68 4.91 15.36
C TRP A 53 -8.01 4.22 16.54
N ASP A 54 -8.52 4.38 17.77
CA ASP A 54 -8.00 3.70 18.97
C ASP A 54 -8.00 2.17 18.84
N PHE A 55 -8.93 1.60 18.07
CA PHE A 55 -8.96 0.17 17.79
C PHE A 55 -7.99 -0.27 16.68
N ILE A 56 -7.68 0.63 15.74
CA ILE A 56 -6.91 0.33 14.53
C ILE A 56 -5.42 0.58 14.76
N GLN A 57 -5.04 1.70 15.38
CA GLN A 57 -3.66 2.11 15.59
C GLN A 57 -2.78 1.00 16.19
N PRO A 58 -3.18 0.30 17.28
CA PRO A 58 -2.33 -0.73 17.89
C PRO A 58 -2.03 -1.91 16.96
N LYS A 59 -2.89 -2.14 15.97
CA LYS A 59 -2.72 -3.21 14.98
C LYS A 59 -1.68 -2.85 13.94
N ILE A 60 -1.67 -1.58 13.52
CA ILE A 60 -0.68 -1.03 12.60
C ILE A 60 0.69 -1.04 13.29
N ASP A 61 0.76 -0.56 14.54
CA ASP A 61 1.99 -0.53 15.32
C ASP A 61 2.63 -1.92 15.46
N ARG A 62 1.81 -2.92 15.80
CA ARG A 62 2.27 -4.32 15.88
C ARG A 62 2.80 -4.85 14.55
N ASP A 63 2.20 -4.47 13.43
CA ASP A 63 2.67 -4.90 12.11
C ASP A 63 3.97 -4.20 11.73
N ASN A 64 4.08 -2.91 12.04
CA ASN A 64 5.27 -2.10 11.87
C ASN A 64 6.47 -2.69 12.61
N GLU A 65 6.32 -3.00 13.90
CA GLU A 65 7.37 -3.62 14.72
C GLU A 65 7.82 -4.96 14.13
N ARG A 66 6.86 -5.79 13.70
CA ARG A 66 7.16 -7.10 13.09
C ARG A 66 7.92 -6.94 11.78
N TYR A 67 7.50 -5.99 10.94
CA TYR A 67 8.16 -5.71 9.67
C TYR A 67 9.60 -5.24 9.90
N GLU A 68 9.81 -4.30 10.81
CA GLU A 68 11.14 -3.78 11.13
C GLU A 68 12.07 -4.86 11.66
N ALA A 69 11.58 -5.72 12.55
CA ALA A 69 12.35 -6.86 13.06
C ALA A 69 12.79 -7.80 11.94
N GLN A 70 11.89 -8.11 10.99
CA GLN A 70 12.21 -8.95 9.83
C GLN A 70 13.21 -8.29 8.88
N VAL A 71 13.05 -6.99 8.60
CA VAL A 71 13.99 -6.23 7.76
C VAL A 71 15.37 -6.23 8.40
N LEU A 72 15.45 -6.01 9.71
CA LEU A 72 16.71 -6.00 10.45
C LEU A 72 17.41 -7.37 10.42
N GLN A 73 16.66 -8.46 10.60
CA GLN A 73 17.19 -9.82 10.47
C GLN A 73 17.70 -10.12 9.06
N LYS A 74 16.96 -9.71 8.02
CA LYS A 74 17.39 -9.87 6.63
C LYS A 74 18.68 -9.10 6.34
N ARG A 75 18.79 -7.86 6.82
CA ARG A 75 20.03 -7.07 6.73
C ARG A 75 21.19 -7.74 7.45
N TYR A 76 20.97 -8.29 8.64
CA TYR A 76 22.01 -9.03 9.35
C TYR A 76 22.46 -10.28 8.59
N ALA A 77 21.53 -11.04 8.02
CA ALA A 77 21.86 -12.21 7.20
C ALA A 77 22.74 -11.85 6.00
N VAL A 78 22.52 -10.67 5.42
CA VAL A 78 23.36 -10.08 4.37
C VAL A 78 24.79 -9.79 4.87
N VAL A 79 24.93 -9.24 6.07
CA VAL A 79 26.25 -9.01 6.68
C VAL A 79 26.97 -10.32 6.97
N VAL A 80 26.26 -11.32 7.52
CA VAL A 80 26.84 -12.63 7.83
C VAL A 80 27.40 -13.33 6.58
N ARG A 81 26.66 -13.31 5.46
CA ARG A 81 27.14 -13.90 4.19
C ARG A 81 28.38 -13.17 3.66
N GLU A 82 28.47 -11.85 3.85
CA GLU A 82 29.57 -11.01 3.35
C GLU A 82 30.83 -11.18 4.20
N CYS A 83 30.71 -11.18 5.54
CA CYS A 83 31.81 -11.52 6.43
C CYS A 83 32.36 -12.91 6.11
N LYS A 84 31.49 -13.91 5.94
CA LYS A 84 31.90 -15.28 5.59
C LYS A 84 32.64 -15.33 4.24
N ARG A 85 32.18 -14.58 3.23
CA ARG A 85 32.85 -14.47 1.92
C ARG A 85 34.25 -13.87 2.04
N ASN A 86 34.42 -12.91 2.94
CA ASN A 86 35.69 -12.21 3.17
C ASN A 86 36.61 -12.92 4.18
N GLY A 87 36.26 -14.12 4.65
CA GLY A 87 37.02 -14.86 5.66
C GLY A 87 36.96 -14.25 7.07
N GLN A 88 36.04 -13.31 7.30
CA GLN A 88 35.84 -12.64 8.59
C GLN A 88 34.69 -13.29 9.36
N THR A 89 34.73 -13.19 10.70
CA THR A 89 33.62 -13.61 11.55
C THR A 89 32.64 -12.46 11.71
N ALA A 90 31.36 -12.71 11.46
CA ALA A 90 30.32 -11.71 11.65
C ALA A 90 30.13 -11.41 13.15
N PRO A 91 29.97 -10.13 13.55
CA PRO A 91 29.66 -9.78 14.92
C PRO A 91 28.29 -10.35 15.33
N PRO A 92 28.05 -10.67 16.62
CA PRO A 92 26.73 -11.10 17.09
C PRO A 92 25.63 -10.08 16.77
N PHE A 93 24.40 -10.56 16.52
CA PHE A 93 23.27 -9.72 16.10
C PHE A 93 23.03 -8.49 16.99
N GLU A 94 23.09 -8.65 18.32
CA GLU A 94 22.87 -7.54 19.26
C GLU A 94 23.95 -6.45 19.17
N VAL A 95 25.20 -6.84 18.92
CA VAL A 95 26.32 -5.90 18.74
C VAL A 95 26.18 -5.18 17.41
N TRP A 96 25.83 -5.91 16.35
CA TRP A 96 25.59 -5.33 15.03
C TRP A 96 24.39 -4.37 15.02
N LYS A 97 23.31 -4.70 15.73
CA LYS A 97 22.09 -3.88 15.83
C LYS A 97 22.35 -2.50 16.45
N GLN A 98 23.32 -2.37 17.34
CA GLN A 98 23.69 -1.09 17.95
C GLN A 98 24.44 -0.16 16.98
N ASN A 99 25.07 -0.71 15.93
CA ASN A 99 25.75 0.08 14.91
C ASN A 99 25.57 -0.51 13.50
N PRO A 100 24.37 -0.44 12.92
CA PRO A 100 24.06 -1.08 11.65
C PRO A 100 24.78 -0.44 10.45
N GLN A 101 25.31 0.79 10.60
CA GLN A 101 26.04 1.53 9.55
C GLN A 101 27.49 1.05 9.34
N GLN A 102 28.03 0.25 10.26
CA GLN A 102 29.37 -0.35 10.12
C GLN A 102 29.36 -1.67 9.33
N ALA A 103 28.20 -2.06 8.77
CA ALA A 103 28.10 -3.17 7.84
C ALA A 103 28.95 -2.90 6.58
N PRO A 104 29.78 -3.86 6.13
CA PRO A 104 30.62 -3.66 4.95
C PRO A 104 29.74 -3.60 3.68
N GLY A 105 29.41 -2.38 3.25
CA GLY A 105 29.00 -2.07 1.89
C GLY A 105 27.51 -2.24 1.62
N ASP A 106 26.73 -1.23 1.99
CA ASP A 106 25.60 -0.78 1.16
C ASP A 106 26.14 -0.19 -0.15
N THR A 107 26.87 -0.98 -0.93
CA THR A 107 26.90 -0.77 -2.37
C THR A 107 25.54 -1.25 -2.83
N GLU A 108 24.66 -0.30 -3.14
CA GLU A 108 23.61 -0.48 -4.13
C GLU A 108 24.25 -1.15 -5.34
N THR A 109 24.30 -2.48 -5.31
CA THR A 109 24.67 -3.28 -6.45
C THR A 109 23.43 -3.20 -7.30
N HIS A 110 23.36 -2.14 -8.12
CA HIS A 110 22.65 -2.16 -9.38
C HIS A 110 22.97 -3.52 -10.00
N HIS A 111 22.05 -4.46 -9.91
CA HIS A 111 22.10 -5.65 -10.75
C HIS A 111 22.09 -5.08 -12.17
N PRO A 112 23.17 -5.20 -12.96
CA PRO A 112 23.00 -5.02 -14.38
C PRO A 112 22.06 -6.14 -14.80
N LEU A 113 20.90 -5.76 -15.34
CA LEU A 113 20.05 -6.64 -16.12
C LEU A 113 20.97 -7.32 -17.12
N SER A 114 21.28 -8.58 -16.87
CA SER A 114 22.00 -9.43 -17.81
C SER A 114 21.15 -9.47 -19.07
N GLY A 115 21.63 -8.81 -20.13
CA GLY A 115 21.02 -8.83 -21.44
C GLY A 115 21.00 -10.27 -21.94
N ASP A 116 19.82 -10.88 -21.88
CA ASP A 116 19.51 -12.07 -22.66
C ASP A 116 18.89 -11.60 -23.97
N ASP A 117 19.75 -11.26 -24.92
CA ASP A 117 19.39 -11.21 -26.34
C ASP A 117 19.18 -12.65 -26.81
N GLY A 118 17.96 -13.15 -26.61
CA GLY A 118 17.57 -14.54 -26.84
C GLY A 118 16.18 -14.66 -27.44
N CYS A 119 16.06 -14.28 -28.73
CA CYS A 119 15.16 -14.82 -29.75
C CYS A 119 13.86 -15.53 -29.26
N TYR A 120 12.75 -14.81 -29.15
CA TYR A 120 11.42 -15.42 -29.09
C TYR A 120 10.74 -15.39 -30.47
N PRO A 121 10.15 -16.50 -30.94
CA PRO A 121 9.54 -16.58 -32.26
C PRO A 121 8.18 -15.86 -32.29
N THR A 122 8.00 -15.05 -33.32
CA THR A 122 6.77 -14.34 -33.68
C THR A 122 5.61 -15.30 -33.91
N THR A 123 4.55 -15.22 -33.12
CA THR A 123 3.27 -15.87 -33.42
C THR A 123 2.37 -14.94 -34.22
N THR A 124 2.26 -15.25 -35.51
CA THR A 124 1.31 -14.72 -36.48
C THR A 124 -0.13 -14.81 -35.96
N SER A 125 -0.83 -13.67 -35.93
CA SER A 125 -2.28 -13.62 -35.65
C SER A 125 -3.02 -13.13 -36.91
N THR A 126 -3.91 -13.98 -37.41
CA THR A 126 -4.78 -13.76 -38.58
C THR A 126 -5.88 -12.73 -38.27
N PRO A 127 -6.20 -11.78 -39.17
CA PRO A 127 -7.27 -10.81 -38.96
C PRO A 127 -8.65 -11.42 -39.25
N THR A 128 -9.62 -11.19 -38.36
CA THR A 128 -11.05 -11.34 -38.65
C THR A 128 -11.72 -9.98 -38.49
N THR A 129 -12.45 -9.57 -39.52
CA THR A 129 -13.08 -8.25 -39.68
C THR A 129 -14.52 -8.21 -39.13
N THR A 130 -15.02 -6.97 -39.00
CA THR A 130 -16.44 -6.47 -39.05
C THR A 130 -17.02 -6.05 -37.68
N PRO A 131 -17.92 -5.04 -37.58
CA PRO A 131 -17.67 -3.61 -37.77
C PRO A 131 -18.19 -2.71 -36.60
N THR A 132 -17.65 -1.48 -36.54
CA THR A 132 -18.25 -0.16 -36.20
C THR A 132 -19.30 -0.02 -35.08
N THR A 133 -18.98 0.82 -34.07
CA THR A 133 -19.59 2.17 -33.89
C THR A 133 -18.91 2.96 -32.76
N THR A 134 -18.54 4.20 -33.06
CA THR A 134 -18.06 5.25 -32.15
C THR A 134 -19.27 5.99 -31.56
N PRO A 135 -19.22 6.44 -30.30
CA PRO A 135 -19.00 7.88 -30.09
C PRO A 135 -17.93 8.20 -29.03
N THR A 136 -17.15 9.22 -29.36
CA THR A 136 -16.20 9.95 -28.53
C THR A 136 -16.88 10.68 -27.36
N SER A 137 -16.33 10.59 -26.15
CA SER A 137 -15.94 11.79 -25.37
C SER A 137 -14.92 11.45 -24.28
N LYS A 138 -13.93 12.33 -24.13
CA LYS A 138 -12.77 12.24 -23.24
C LYS A 138 -13.14 12.69 -21.84
N ALA A 139 -12.59 12.04 -20.81
CA ALA A 139 -12.19 12.71 -19.58
C ALA A 139 -10.80 12.18 -19.19
N THR A 140 -9.80 13.04 -19.39
CA THR A 140 -8.44 12.84 -18.90
C THR A 140 -8.40 13.24 -17.43
N ALA A 141 -8.15 12.29 -16.53
CA ALA A 141 -7.86 12.59 -15.13
C ALA A 141 -6.41 13.12 -15.04
N THR A 142 -6.25 14.43 -15.17
CA THR A 142 -4.97 15.12 -14.95
C THR A 142 -4.78 15.32 -13.46
N TRP A 143 -3.86 14.59 -12.84
CA TRP A 143 -3.40 14.85 -11.46
C TRP A 143 -2.67 16.20 -11.41
N PRO A 144 -2.98 17.12 -10.47
CA PRO A 144 -2.29 18.40 -10.38
C PRO A 144 -0.90 18.26 -9.71
N PRO A 145 0.06 19.15 -10.06
CA PRO A 145 1.43 19.15 -9.54
C PRO A 145 1.51 19.38 -8.02
N PRO A 146 2.66 19.11 -7.38
CA PRO A 146 2.80 19.14 -5.93
C PRO A 146 2.72 20.58 -5.40
N GLY A 147 1.61 20.87 -4.72
CA GLY A 147 1.34 22.12 -4.00
C GLY A 147 0.27 21.89 -2.93
N ASP A 148 0.37 22.71 -1.87
CA ASP A 148 -0.38 22.78 -0.60
C ASP A 148 -1.49 21.72 -0.36
N PHE A 149 -1.28 20.93 0.71
CA PHE A 149 -2.10 19.84 1.23
C PHE A 149 -3.60 20.18 1.34
N ASN A 150 -3.93 21.43 1.69
CA ASN A 150 -5.32 21.83 1.83
C ASN A 150 -6.08 21.90 0.49
N SER A 151 -5.36 22.13 -0.62
CA SER A 151 -5.94 22.18 -1.97
C SER A 151 -6.22 20.78 -2.52
N ARG A 152 -5.41 19.78 -2.14
CA ARG A 152 -5.60 18.39 -2.55
C ARG A 152 -6.82 17.75 -1.89
N ARG A 153 -7.02 18.04 -0.60
CA ARG A 153 -8.19 17.59 0.17
C ARG A 153 -9.50 18.09 -0.45
N ASN A 154 -9.56 19.37 -0.83
CA ASN A 154 -10.77 19.96 -1.43
C ASN A 154 -11.02 19.43 -2.85
N ALA A 155 -9.97 19.23 -3.65
CA ALA A 155 -10.11 18.69 -5.01
C ALA A 155 -10.61 17.24 -5.06
N TRP A 156 -10.27 16.42 -4.05
CA TRP A 156 -10.77 15.05 -3.93
C TRP A 156 -12.23 15.00 -3.48
N LEU A 157 -12.65 15.91 -2.58
CA LEU A 157 -14.05 16.04 -2.18
C LEU A 157 -14.93 16.52 -3.36
N ASP A 158 -14.48 17.50 -4.14
CA ASP A 158 -15.15 17.96 -5.36
C ASP A 158 -15.26 16.83 -6.43
N ALA A 159 -14.26 15.95 -6.50
CA ALA A 159 -14.29 14.80 -7.40
C ALA A 159 -15.30 13.73 -6.96
N LEU A 160 -15.61 13.63 -5.65
CA LEU A 160 -16.61 12.73 -5.10
C LEU A 160 -18.04 13.28 -5.23
N GLU A 161 -18.24 14.60 -5.17
CA GLU A 161 -19.57 15.22 -5.37
C GLU A 161 -20.14 14.98 -6.78
N GLY A 162 -19.30 14.65 -7.76
CA GLY A 162 -19.71 14.27 -9.11
C GLY A 162 -20.18 12.82 -9.28
N ILE A 163 -20.00 11.95 -8.27
CA ILE A 163 -20.40 10.55 -8.32
C ILE A 163 -21.73 10.40 -7.58
N GLY A 164 -22.82 10.67 -8.31
CA GLY A 164 -24.18 10.57 -7.80
C GLY A 164 -24.48 9.23 -7.11
N ASP A 165 -25.03 9.35 -5.89
CA ASP A 165 -25.84 8.39 -5.14
C ASP A 165 -25.45 6.90 -5.28
N ASN A 166 -24.37 6.51 -4.60
CA ASN A 166 -24.15 5.09 -4.31
C ASN A 166 -25.03 4.70 -3.11
N GLY A 167 -26.18 4.09 -3.42
CA GLY A 167 -27.05 3.46 -2.43
C GLY A 167 -26.30 2.54 -1.46
N PRO A 168 -26.88 2.24 -0.28
CA PRO A 168 -26.18 1.55 0.81
C PRO A 168 -25.59 0.22 0.33
N TYR A 169 -24.29 0.00 0.59
CA TYR A 169 -23.57 -1.24 0.28
C TYR A 169 -24.35 -2.46 0.79
N GLN A 170 -24.96 -3.20 -0.13
CA GLN A 170 -25.58 -4.49 0.17
C GLN A 170 -24.54 -5.59 -0.09
N PRO A 171 -24.15 -6.38 0.92
CA PRO A 171 -23.27 -7.52 0.69
C PRO A 171 -24.03 -8.59 -0.11
N ILE A 172 -23.44 -9.07 -1.21
CA ILE A 172 -23.96 -10.22 -1.96
C ILE A 172 -24.02 -11.42 -1.01
N THR A 173 -25.23 -11.86 -0.66
CA THR A 173 -25.45 -13.02 0.20
C THR A 173 -25.14 -14.29 -0.57
N ALA A 174 -24.53 -15.27 0.10
CA ALA A 174 -24.07 -16.54 -0.50
C ALA A 174 -25.16 -17.36 -1.23
N ASP A 175 -26.44 -17.01 -1.06
CA ASP A 175 -27.57 -17.66 -1.72
C ASP A 175 -27.71 -17.28 -3.21
N GLU A 176 -27.13 -16.14 -3.63
CA GLU A 176 -27.24 -15.65 -5.01
C GLU A 176 -26.28 -16.36 -5.98
N ARG A 177 -25.38 -17.22 -5.47
CA ARG A 177 -24.45 -18.02 -6.28
C ARG A 177 -25.06 -19.34 -6.81
N ARG A 178 -26.31 -19.65 -6.49
CA ARG A 178 -26.97 -20.92 -6.85
C ARG A 178 -28.08 -20.80 -7.90
N GLY A 179 -28.12 -19.70 -8.65
CA GLY A 179 -29.12 -19.44 -9.70
C GLY A 179 -28.51 -19.06 -11.04
N ALA A 180 -27.50 -19.77 -11.52
CA ALA A 180 -27.04 -19.66 -12.92
C ALA A 180 -26.35 -20.97 -13.33
N LEU A 181 -27.15 -21.99 -13.59
CA LEU A 181 -26.83 -23.12 -14.47
C LEU A 181 -27.87 -23.15 -15.59
#